data_AF-W4V672-F1
#
_entry.id   AF-W4V672-F1
#
_cell.length_a   1.000
_cell.length_b   1.000
_cell.length_c   1.000
_cell.angle_alpha   90.00
_cell.angle_beta   90.00
_cell.angle_gamma   90.00
#
_symmetry.space_group_name_H-M   'P 1'
#
loop_
_entity.id
_entity.type
_entity.pdbx_description
1 polymer ?
#
loop_
_entity_poly.entity_id
_entity_poly.type
_entity_poly.pdbx_seq_one_letter_code
_entity_poly.pdbx_strand_id
1 'polypeptide(L)' 'MLIQFNFSNFKSYKDEVSLDMTTTSIKEHPYNTIINSKGEGYVKVAAIYGANASGKSG' A
#
# COMPACT_ATOMS: atom_id res chain seq x y z
N MET A 1 6.91 2.69 10.78
CA MET A 1 6.38 2.82 9.41
C MET A 1 5.29 1.78 9.23
N LEU A 2 4.15 2.15 8.64
CA LEU A 2 3.15 1.16 8.24
C LEU A 2 3.72 0.36 7.06
N ILE A 3 3.90 -0.94 7.24
CA ILE A 3 4.42 -1.83 6.19
C ILE A 3 3.26 -2.49 5.44
N GLN A 4 2.31 -3.05 6.19
CA GLN A 4 1.15 -3.70 5.62
C GLN A 4 -0.07 -3.44 6.51
N PHE A 5 -1.23 -3.27 5.89
CA PHE A 5 -2.51 -3.14 6.56
C PHE A 5 -3.51 -4.12 5.93
N ASN A 6 -3.98 -5.07 6.72
CA ASN A 6 -4.94 -6.08 6.31
C ASN A 6 -6.25 -5.86 7.05
N PHE A 7 -7.36 -5.95 6.32
CA PHE A 7 -8.69 -5.77 6.89
C PHE A 7 -9.72 -6.56 6.09
N SER A 8 -10.83 -6.93 6.74
CA SER A 8 -11.97 -7.60 6.14
C SER A 8 -13.24 -7.14 6.86
N ASN A 9 -14.39 -7.26 6.18
CA ASN A 9 -15.69 -6.85 6.72
C ASN A 9 -15.68 -5.44 7.35
N PHE A 10 -15.13 -4.46 6.61
CA PHE A 10 -15.01 -3.07 7.05
C PHE A 10 -15.60 -2.13 6.01
N LYS A 11 -16.62 -1.37 6.41
CA LYS A 11 -17.40 -0.48 5.54
C LYS A 11 -17.83 -1.18 4.24
N SER A 12 -17.27 -0.79 3.11
CA SER A 12 -17.62 -1.30 1.77
C SER A 12 -16.81 -2.54 1.35
N TYR A 13 -15.87 -2.99 2.17
CA TYR A 13 -15.02 -4.15 1.88
C TYR A 13 -15.54 -5.37 2.62
N LYS A 14 -16.14 -6.30 1.87
CA LYS A 14 -16.64 -7.58 2.39
C LYS A 14 -15.48 -8.56 2.62
N ASP A 15 -14.68 -8.77 1.58
CA ASP A 15 -13.59 -9.73 1.58
C ASP A 15 -12.31 -9.13 2.16
N GLU A 16 -11.29 -9.97 2.39
CA GLU A 16 -10.00 -9.52 2.90
C GLU A 16 -9.24 -8.69 1.84
N VAL A 17 -8.70 -7.56 2.28
CA VAL A 17 -7.91 -6.64 1.47
C VAL A 17 -6.62 -6.27 2.19
N SER A 18 -5.55 -6.17 1.41
CA SER A 18 -4.21 -5.80 1.89
C SER A 18 -3.70 -4.55 1.18
N LEU A 19 -3.29 -3.56 1.96
CA LEU A 19 -2.39 -2.49 1.50
C LEU A 19 -0.97 -2.89 1.91
N ASP A 20 -0.12 -3.26 0.95
CA ASP A 20 1.27 -3.68 1.15
C ASP A 20 2.22 -2.63 0.57
N MET A 21 3.14 -2.14 1.40
CA MET A 21 4.11 -1.10 1.08
C MET A 21 5.51 -1.67 0.77
N THR A 22 5.67 -2.99 0.62
CA THR A 22 6.93 -3.61 0.19
C THR A 22 7.26 -3.22 -1.25
N THR A 23 8.55 -3.01 -1.54
CA THR A 23 8.98 -2.69 -2.92
C THR A 23 8.85 -3.88 -3.84
N THR A 24 8.32 -3.65 -5.03
CA THR A 24 8.31 -4.63 -6.12
C THR A 24 9.50 -4.40 -7.05
N SER A 25 9.59 -5.15 -8.16
CA SER A 25 10.64 -4.99 -9.16
C SER A 25 10.54 -3.70 -9.99
N ILE A 26 9.55 -2.84 -9.75
CA ILE A 26 9.34 -1.57 -10.46
C ILE A 26 10.40 -0.55 -10.02
N LYS A 27 11.06 0.08 -11.00
CA LYS A 27 12.19 1.01 -10.78
C LYS A 27 11.96 2.43 -11.28
N GLU A 28 10.73 2.75 -11.71
CA GLU A 28 10.36 4.04 -12.31
C GLU A 28 10.44 5.21 -11.31
N HIS A 29 10.25 4.92 -10.01
CA HIS A 29 10.23 5.92 -8.94
C HIS A 29 11.25 5.60 -7.84
N PRO A 30 12.57 5.67 -8.12
CA PRO A 30 13.61 5.32 -7.14
C PRO A 30 13.57 6.25 -5.92
N TYR A 31 13.14 7.50 -6.11
CA TYR A 31 12.95 8.47 -5.03
C TYR A 31 11.85 8.06 -4.04
N ASN A 32 10.93 7.17 -4.40
CA ASN A 32 9.85 6.70 -3.52
C ASN A 32 10.23 5.43 -2.75
N THR A 33 11.44 4.92 -2.91
CA THR A 33 11.91 3.69 -2.27
C THR A 33 12.84 4.01 -1.10
N ILE A 34 12.78 3.19 -0.05
CA ILE A 34 13.77 3.13 1.04
C ILE A 34 14.19 1.68 1.28
N ILE A 35 15.41 1.49 1.78
CA ILE A 35 15.94 0.19 2.18
C ILE A 35 16.31 0.26 3.65
N ASN A 36 15.84 -0.67 4.45
CA ASN A 36 16.19 -0.73 5.87
C ASN A 36 17.55 -1.40 6.11
N SER A 37 17.99 -1.45 7.36
CA SER A 37 19.29 -2.06 7.73
C SER A 37 19.40 -3.55 7.42
N LYS A 38 18.28 -4.24 7.15
CA LYS A 38 18.23 -5.66 6.76
C LYS A 38 18.22 -5.88 5.25
N GLY A 39 18.27 -4.80 4.45
CA GLY A 39 18.17 -4.88 3.00
C GLY A 39 16.74 -5.01 2.46
N GLU A 40 15.72 -4.86 3.31
CA GLU A 40 14.32 -4.93 2.90
C GLU A 40 13.88 -3.58 2.32
N GLY A 41 13.23 -3.61 1.16
CA GLY A 41 12.77 -2.42 0.46
C GLY A 41 11.30 -2.09 0.72
N TYR A 42 10.99 -0.80 0.89
CA TYR A 42 9.65 -0.29 1.11
C TYR A 42 9.40 1.01 0.33
N VAL A 43 8.14 1.28 -0.02
CA VAL A 43 7.72 2.55 -0.60
C VAL A 43 7.36 3.57 0.48
N LYS A 44 7.72 4.84 0.27
CA LYS A 44 7.43 5.93 1.21
C LYS A 44 6.00 6.45 1.09
N VAL A 45 5.46 6.43 -0.12
CA VAL A 45 4.16 7.00 -0.47
C VAL A 45 3.43 6.05 -1.41
N ALA A 46 2.13 5.89 -1.17
CA ALA A 46 1.20 5.25 -2.09
C ALA A 46 0.02 6.20 -2.35
N ALA A 47 -0.54 6.15 -3.55
CA ALA A 47 -1.73 6.91 -3.93
C ALA A 47 -2.91 5.97 -4.11
N ILE A 48 -4.05 6.28 -3.47
CA ILE A 48 -5.30 5.53 -3.62
C ILE A 48 -6.29 6.42 -4.38
N TYR A 49 -6.68 6.00 -5.59
CA TYR A 49 -7.58 6.74 -6.48
C TYR A 49 -8.56 5.79 -7.21
N GLY A 50 -9.62 6.34 -7.79
CA GLY A 50 -10.75 5.56 -8.34
C GLY A 50 -12.07 6.34 -8.30
N ALA A 51 -13.13 5.76 -8.88
CA ALA A 51 -14.45 6.40 -9.04
C ALA A 51 -15.13 6.80 -7.71
N ASN A 52 -16.10 7.71 -7.74
CA ASN A 52 -16.87 8.07 -6.55
C ASN A 52 -17.50 6.83 -5.89
N ALA A 53 -17.53 6.81 -4.56
CA ALA A 53 -18.02 5.69 -3.74
C ALA A 53 -17.27 4.35 -3.89
N SER A 54 -16.08 4.31 -4.53
CA SER A 54 -15.29 3.08 -4.69
C SER A 54 -14.53 2.60 -3.45
N GLY A 55 -14.90 3.03 -2.24
CA GLY A 55 -14.26 2.56 -0.99
C GLY A 55 -12.92 3.20 -0.62
N LYS A 56 -12.44 4.24 -1.30
CA LYS A 56 -11.10 4.84 -1.07
C LYS A 56 -10.90 5.46 0.33
N SER A 57 -11.90 6.19 0.81
CA SER A 57 -11.92 6.75 2.18
C SER A 57 -12.57 5.80 3.18
N GLY A 58 -13.02 4.65 2.67
CA GLY A 58 -13.77 3.62 3.37
C GLY A 58 -12.88 2.96 4.39
#